data_AF-A0A933BBQ2-F1
#
_entry.id   AF-A0A933BBQ2-F1
#
_cell.length_a   1.000
_cell.length_b   1.000
_cell.length_c   1.000
_cell.angle_alpha   90.00
_cell.angle_beta   90.00
_cell.angle_gamma   90.00
#
_symmetry.space_group_name_H-M   'P 1'
#
loop_
_entity.id
_entity.type
_entity.pdbx_description
1 polymer ?
#
loop_
_entity_poly.entity_id
_entity_poly.type
_entity_poly.pdbx_seq_one_letter_code
_entity_poly.pdbx_strand_id
1 'polypeptide(L)'
;MAAAAWTPPHATRHYQATIFASPKFLPEAVKAAQELWRRGFSARVMDISGLRGLWREQCAAWAQESERWVLAAEEDAEALIQEIRHLARPRTPAVSAKPADSWEAIIETCLRNLDERPSGPYPAELAGG
;
A
#
# COMPACT_ATOMS: atom_id res chain seq x y z
N MET A 1 15.94 6.68 7.63
CA MET A 1 14.52 6.86 7.26
C MET A 1 14.29 6.11 5.98
N ALA A 2 13.37 5.14 5.96
CA ALA A 2 12.91 4.59 4.69
C ALA A 2 12.05 5.66 3.99
N ALA A 3 12.39 5.97 2.74
CA ALA A 3 11.67 6.92 1.93
C ALA A 3 10.48 6.22 1.26
N ALA A 4 9.39 6.96 1.05
CA ALA A 4 8.35 6.46 0.16
C ALA A 4 8.95 6.30 -1.24
N ALA A 5 8.81 5.10 -1.82
CA ALA A 5 9.25 4.84 -3.19
C ALA A 5 8.33 5.55 -4.19
N TRP A 6 7.06 5.72 -3.82
CA TRP A 6 6.10 6.48 -4.60
C TRP A 6 4.96 6.99 -3.71
N THR A 7 4.51 8.21 -3.97
CA THR A 7 3.31 8.82 -3.37
C THR A 7 2.51 9.50 -4.47
N PRO A 8 1.18 9.65 -4.31
CA PRO A 8 0.39 10.38 -5.27
C PRO A 8 0.85 11.86 -5.30
N PRO A 9 0.71 12.55 -6.44
CA PRO A 9 1.23 13.92 -6.62
C PRO A 9 0.64 14.97 -5.67
N HIS A 10 -0.47 14.66 -5.00
CA HIS A 10 -1.12 15.54 -4.04
C HIS A 10 -1.09 14.94 -2.64
N ALA A 11 -0.78 15.78 -1.65
CA ALA A 11 -0.69 15.38 -0.25
C ALA A 11 -2.10 15.01 0.27
N THR A 12 -2.39 13.72 0.34
CA THR A 12 -3.57 13.22 1.03
C THR A 12 -3.26 13.09 2.51
N ARG A 13 -4.14 13.62 3.38
CA ARG A 13 -4.02 13.44 4.85
C ARG A 13 -4.23 11.99 5.29
N HIS A 14 -4.76 11.15 4.39
CA HIS A 14 -5.07 9.76 4.60
C HIS A 14 -4.88 8.99 3.29
N TYR A 15 -4.32 7.79 3.34
CA TYR A 15 -4.16 6.93 2.16
C TYR A 15 -5.23 5.84 2.18
N GLN A 16 -5.90 5.60 1.06
CA GLN A 16 -6.75 4.42 0.94
C GLN A 16 -5.92 3.14 1.00
N ALA A 17 -4.70 3.13 0.42
CA ALA A 17 -3.83 1.97 0.46
C ALA A 17 -2.35 2.32 0.67
N THR A 18 -1.64 1.49 1.44
CA THR A 18 -0.18 1.48 1.49
C THR A 18 0.36 0.14 1.00
N ILE A 19 1.27 0.16 0.03
CA ILE A 19 1.95 -1.03 -0.46
C ILE A 19 3.36 -1.06 0.14
N PHE A 20 3.63 -2.04 1.00
CA PHE A 20 4.97 -2.34 1.50
C PHE A 20 5.66 -3.25 0.50
N ALA A 21 6.81 -2.84 -0.04
CA ALA A 21 7.49 -3.57 -1.10
C ALA A 21 8.95 -3.81 -0.76
N SER A 22 9.39 -5.07 -0.86
CA SER A 22 10.81 -5.40 -0.86
C SER A 22 11.46 -4.95 -2.18
N PRO A 23 12.80 -4.82 -2.26
CA PRO A 23 13.50 -4.33 -3.45
C PRO A 23 13.07 -5.00 -4.76
N LYS A 24 12.84 -6.31 -4.70
CA LYS A 24 12.47 -7.11 -5.87
C LYS A 24 11.09 -6.75 -6.43
N PHE A 25 10.16 -6.35 -5.57
CA PHE A 25 8.77 -6.03 -5.95
C PHE A 25 8.47 -4.53 -6.01
N LEU A 26 9.49 -3.68 -5.82
CA LEU A 26 9.32 -2.23 -5.92
C LEU A 26 8.75 -1.79 -7.28
N PRO A 27 9.25 -2.28 -8.44
CA PRO A 27 8.70 -1.90 -9.73
C PRO A 27 7.21 -2.23 -9.87
N GLU A 28 6.80 -3.41 -9.45
CA GLU A 28 5.42 -3.91 -9.49
C GLU A 28 4.54 -3.10 -8.53
N ALA A 29 5.03 -2.80 -7.34
CA ALA A 29 4.32 -1.99 -6.35
C ALA A 29 4.10 -0.55 -6.84
N VAL A 30 5.12 0.08 -7.43
CA VAL A 30 5.00 1.42 -8.02
C VAL A 30 4.01 1.42 -9.17
N LYS A 31 4.06 0.42 -10.06
CA LYS A 31 3.11 0.26 -11.15
C LYS A 31 1.68 0.09 -10.64
N ALA A 32 1.47 -0.73 -9.62
CA ALA A 32 0.17 -0.92 -8.99
C ALA A 32 -0.37 0.38 -8.38
N ALA A 33 0.47 1.15 -7.69
CA ALA A 33 0.08 2.41 -7.06
C ALA A 33 -0.29 3.49 -8.07
N GLN A 34 0.45 3.58 -9.19
CA GLN A 34 0.12 4.48 -10.30
C GLN A 34 -1.21 4.12 -10.96
N GLU A 35 -1.50 2.83 -11.12
CA GLU A 35 -2.77 2.37 -11.69
C GLU A 35 -3.94 2.58 -10.72
N LEU A 36 -3.74 2.36 -9.41
CA LEU A 36 -4.72 2.73 -8.38
C LEU A 36 -5.02 4.23 -8.42
N TRP A 37 -4.00 5.06 -8.60
CA TRP A 37 -4.18 6.50 -8.77
C TRP A 37 -4.95 6.87 -10.04
N ARG A 38 -4.66 6.24 -11.18
CA ARG A 38 -5.45 6.41 -12.41
C ARG A 38 -6.93 6.06 -12.23
N ARG A 39 -7.24 5.15 -11.30
CA ARG A 39 -8.60 4.74 -10.94
C ARG A 39 -9.23 5.60 -9.85
N GLY A 40 -8.58 6.68 -9.41
CA GLY A 40 -9.09 7.61 -8.41
C GLY A 40 -8.84 7.18 -6.96
N PHE A 41 -7.93 6.24 -6.70
CA PHE A 41 -7.57 5.80 -5.36
C PHE A 41 -6.26 6.42 -4.87
N SER A 42 -6.20 6.80 -3.59
CA SER A 42 -4.97 7.29 -2.95
C SER A 42 -4.13 6.13 -2.41
N ALA A 43 -3.21 5.63 -3.22
CA ALA A 43 -2.23 4.61 -2.81
C ALA A 43 -0.84 5.23 -2.58
N ARG A 44 -0.01 4.64 -1.72
CA ARG A 44 1.43 4.94 -1.65
C ARG A 44 2.26 3.66 -1.62
N VAL A 45 3.54 3.76 -1.97
CA VAL A 45 4.50 2.66 -1.92
C VAL A 45 5.63 3.01 -0.95
N MET A 46 5.87 2.09 -0.01
CA MET A 46 6.94 2.20 0.96
C MET A 46 7.97 1.11 0.71
N ASP A 47 9.22 1.52 0.49
CA ASP A 47 10.35 0.60 0.41
C ASP A 47 10.74 0.13 1.82
N ILE A 48 10.68 -1.18 2.06
CA ILE A 48 11.01 -1.77 3.35
C ILE A 48 12.47 -2.24 3.46
N SER A 49 13.27 -2.12 2.39
CA SER A 49 14.64 -2.62 2.31
C SER A 49 15.64 -1.95 3.26
N GLY A 50 15.42 -0.67 3.56
CA GLY A 50 16.28 0.13 4.43
C GLY A 50 15.98 0.00 5.92
N LEU A 51 14.95 -0.75 6.30
CA LEU A 51 14.47 -0.83 7.66
C LEU A 51 15.20 -1.94 8.43
N ARG A 52 16.41 -1.63 8.91
CA ARG A 52 17.29 -2.53 9.68
C ARG A 52 16.70 -2.92 11.05
N GLY A 53 15.77 -3.85 11.09
CA GLY A 53 15.21 -4.44 12.31
C GLY A 53 14.01 -3.72 12.93
N LEU A 54 13.84 -2.41 12.68
CA LEU A 54 12.70 -1.59 13.15
C LEU A 54 11.55 -1.47 12.13
N TRP A 55 11.52 -2.40 11.18
CA TRP A 55 10.65 -2.28 10.02
C TRP A 55 9.19 -2.56 10.36
N ARG A 56 8.94 -3.36 11.40
CA ARG A 56 7.60 -3.75 11.84
C ARG A 56 6.84 -2.58 12.44
N GLU A 57 7.49 -1.84 13.34
CA GLU A 57 6.93 -0.66 13.99
C GLU A 57 6.69 0.45 12.97
N GLN A 58 7.62 0.63 12.04
CA GLN A 58 7.47 1.63 10.98
C GLN A 58 6.34 1.27 10.01
N CYS A 59 6.24 0.00 9.59
CA CYS A 59 5.13 -0.49 8.77
C CYS A 59 3.80 -0.37 9.52
N ALA A 60 3.77 -0.65 10.84
CA ALA A 60 2.58 -0.49 11.65
C ALA A 60 2.13 0.99 11.73
N ALA A 61 3.06 1.93 11.91
CA ALA A 61 2.75 3.36 11.88
C ALA A 61 2.16 3.78 10.52
N TRP A 62 2.77 3.34 9.41
CA TRP A 62 2.25 3.63 8.08
C TRP A 62 0.91 2.95 7.77
N ALA A 63 0.68 1.76 8.33
CA ALA A 63 -0.58 1.05 8.26
C ALA A 63 -1.70 1.78 9.01
N GLN A 64 -1.39 2.52 10.08
CA GLN A 64 -2.38 3.33 10.80
C GLN A 64 -2.78 4.61 10.06
N GLU A 65 -1.90 5.13 9.19
CA GLU A 65 -2.19 6.29 8.32
C GLU A 65 -3.02 5.90 7.07
N SER A 66 -3.32 4.62 6.92
CA SER A 66 -3.99 4.08 5.74
C SER A 66 -5.23 3.29 6.11
N GLU A 67 -6.22 3.26 5.23
CA GLU A 67 -7.36 2.35 5.41
C GLU A 67 -6.89 0.89 5.28
N ARG A 68 -5.94 0.63 4.38
CA ARG A 68 -5.46 -0.72 4.01
C ARG A 68 -3.97 -0.74 3.75
N TRP A 69 -3.43 -1.95 3.73
CA TRP A 69 -2.10 -2.18 3.23
C TRP A 69 -1.89 -3.58 2.63
N VAL A 70 -0.89 -3.69 1.76
CA VAL A 70 -0.47 -4.92 1.07
C VAL A 70 1.04 -5.10 1.26
N LEU A 71 1.49 -6.35 1.39
CA LEU A 71 2.92 -6.69 1.47
C LEU A 71 3.35 -7.47 0.23
N ALA A 72 4.20 -6.86 -0.59
CA ALA A 72 4.85 -7.49 -1.74
C ALA A 72 6.29 -7.87 -1.36
N ALA A 73 6.49 -9.14 -0.97
CA ALA A 73 7.75 -9.69 -0.48
C ALA A 73 7.90 -11.18 -0.83
N GLU A 74 9.13 -11.69 -0.87
CA GLU A 74 9.45 -13.03 -1.43
C GLU A 74 9.10 -14.18 -0.49
N GLU A 75 9.37 -14.04 0.81
CA GLU A 75 9.23 -15.14 1.79
C GLU A 75 8.64 -14.61 3.12
N ASP A 76 7.97 -15.49 3.87
CA ASP A 76 7.35 -15.26 5.18
C ASP A 76 6.32 -14.11 5.28
N ALA A 77 5.80 -13.63 4.13
CA ALA A 77 4.83 -12.55 4.08
C ALA A 77 3.67 -12.73 5.08
N GLU A 78 3.16 -13.96 5.26
CA GLU A 78 2.07 -14.21 6.21
C GLU A 78 2.46 -13.93 7.68
N ALA A 79 3.61 -14.40 8.15
CA ALA A 79 4.06 -14.16 9.53
C ALA A 79 4.26 -12.65 9.77
N LEU A 80 4.85 -11.99 8.79
CA LEU A 80 5.08 -10.56 8.76
C LEU A 80 3.78 -9.76 8.78
N ILE A 81 2.78 -10.25 8.05
CA ILE A 81 1.45 -9.66 8.02
C ILE A 81 0.80 -9.70 9.40
N GLN A 82 0.90 -10.83 10.10
CA GLN A 82 0.30 -11.00 11.42
C GLN A 82 0.97 -10.09 12.45
N GLU A 83 2.29 -9.92 12.38
CA GLU A 83 3.04 -9.01 13.26
C GLU A 83 2.66 -7.54 13.04
N ILE A 84 2.66 -7.06 11.80
CA ILE A 84 2.24 -5.68 11.48
C ILE A 84 0.80 -5.45 11.94
N ARG A 85 -0.08 -6.43 11.70
CA ARG A 85 -1.49 -6.36 12.13
C ARG A 85 -1.62 -6.28 13.65
N HIS A 86 -0.80 -7.03 14.40
CA HIS A 86 -0.79 -6.98 15.86
C HIS A 86 -0.40 -5.57 16.36
N LEU A 87 0.66 -5.01 15.78
CA LEU A 87 1.19 -3.68 16.16
C LEU A 87 0.29 -2.52 15.71
N ALA A 88 -0.47 -2.68 14.62
CA ALA A 88 -1.32 -1.62 14.06
C ALA A 88 -2.71 -1.49 14.74
N ARG A 89 -3.11 -2.40 15.62
CA ARG A 89 -4.43 -2.35 16.30
C ARG A 89 -4.59 -1.11 17.19
N PRO A 90 -5.80 -0.51 17.31
CA PRO A 90 -7.12 -1.03 16.90
C PRO A 90 -7.78 -0.33 15.68
N ARG A 91 -7.05 0.50 14.91
CA ARG A 91 -7.69 1.44 13.96
C ARG A 91 -7.75 1.03 12.48
N THR A 92 -7.17 -0.09 12.09
CA THR A 92 -7.13 -0.51 10.66
C THR A 92 -8.05 -1.72 10.42
N PRO A 93 -9.32 -1.52 10.00
CA PRO A 93 -10.21 -2.61 9.60
C PRO A 93 -9.77 -3.15 8.23
N ALA A 94 -9.76 -4.47 8.06
CA ALA A 94 -9.59 -5.14 6.76
C ALA A 94 -8.20 -5.03 6.09
N VAL A 95 -7.23 -5.74 6.67
CA VAL A 95 -6.00 -6.14 5.99
C VAL A 95 -6.27 -7.42 5.21
N SER A 96 -6.54 -7.32 3.90
CA SER A 96 -6.20 -8.43 3.01
C SER A 96 -4.76 -8.24 2.61
N ALA A 97 -3.85 -8.82 3.38
CA ALA A 97 -2.47 -8.89 2.94
C ALA A 97 -2.25 -10.30 2.42
N LYS A 98 -1.73 -10.38 1.20
CA LYS A 98 -1.29 -11.60 0.55
C LYS A 98 0.09 -11.28 -0.03
N PRO A 99 1.00 -12.26 -0.09
CA PRO A 99 2.12 -12.16 -1.00
C PRO A 99 1.56 -11.92 -2.39
N ALA A 100 1.94 -10.80 -2.97
CA ALA A 100 1.63 -10.45 -4.35
C ALA A 100 2.95 -10.34 -5.09
N ASP A 101 3.08 -11.16 -6.12
CA ASP A 101 4.27 -11.28 -6.96
C ASP A 101 4.15 -10.50 -8.28
N SER A 102 2.98 -9.91 -8.51
CA SER A 102 2.63 -9.15 -9.71
C SER A 102 1.83 -7.91 -9.33
N TRP A 103 1.92 -6.88 -10.17
CA TRP A 103 1.22 -5.61 -9.95
C TRP A 103 -0.31 -5.80 -10.03
N GLU A 104 -0.80 -6.73 -10.85
CA GLU A 104 -2.22 -7.09 -10.93
C GLU A 104 -2.73 -7.69 -9.61
N ALA A 105 -1.97 -8.60 -9.00
CA ALA A 105 -2.31 -9.19 -7.71
C ALA A 105 -2.30 -8.16 -6.57
N ILE A 106 -1.37 -7.18 -6.62
CA ILE A 106 -1.35 -6.05 -5.68
C ILE A 106 -2.64 -5.22 -5.82
N ILE A 107 -3.03 -4.89 -7.05
CA ILE A 107 -4.27 -4.14 -7.32
C ILE A 107 -5.50 -4.93 -6.86
N GLU A 108 -5.62 -6.21 -7.23
CA GLU A 108 -6.76 -7.04 -6.80
C GLU A 108 -6.85 -7.06 -5.28
N THR A 109 -5.72 -7.20 -4.59
CA THR A 109 -5.67 -7.24 -3.13
C THR A 109 -6.09 -5.90 -2.52
N CYS A 110 -5.62 -4.79 -3.07
CA CYS A 110 -6.04 -3.44 -2.66
C CYS A 110 -7.55 -3.24 -2.86
N LEU A 111 -8.09 -3.68 -4.00
CA LEU A 111 -9.48 -3.46 -4.40
C LEU A 111 -10.49 -4.42 -3.76
N ARG A 112 -10.12 -5.67 -3.44
CA ARG A 112 -11.03 -6.76 -2.98
C ARG A 112 -11.86 -6.41 -1.73
N ASN A 113 -11.49 -5.37 -0.99
CA ASN A 113 -12.24 -4.92 0.18
C ASN A 113 -12.56 -3.42 0.16
N LEU A 114 -12.19 -2.70 -0.90
CA LEU A 114 -12.52 -1.28 -1.03
C LEU A 114 -14.04 -1.26 -1.21
N ASP A 115 -14.78 -0.89 -0.15
CA ASP A 115 -16.14 -0.38 -0.34
C ASP A 115 -16.00 0.60 -1.51
N GLU A 116 -16.76 0.38 -2.58
CA GLU A 116 -16.56 0.91 -3.94
C GLU A 116 -16.68 2.44 -4.05
N ARG A 117 -16.39 3.17 -2.97
CA ARG A 117 -16.32 4.60 -2.88
C ARG A 117 -14.88 5.03 -3.18
N PRO A 118 -14.56 5.43 -4.44
CA PRO A 118 -13.39 6.27 -4.68
C PRO A 118 -13.39 7.46 -3.72
N SER A 119 -12.21 7.94 -3.35
CA SER A 119 -12.04 9.10 -2.43
C SER A 119 -12.56 10.40 -3.06
N GLY A 120 -13.87 10.55 -3.23
CA GLY A 120 -14.45 11.74 -3.87
C GLY A 120 -13.92 11.98 -5.30
N PRO A 121 -14.36 13.06 -5.97
CA PRO A 121 -14.00 13.27 -7.36
C PRO A 121 -12.57 13.80 -7.44
N TYR A 122 -11.62 12.96 -7.85
CA TYR A 122 -10.35 13.41 -8.42
C TYR A 122 -10.27 12.96 -9.88
N PRO A 123 -9.74 13.82 -10.76
CA PRO A 123 -10.52 14.30 -11.89
C PRO A 123 -10.43 13.36 -13.09
N ALA A 124 -11.55 13.27 -13.82
CA ALA A 124 -11.63 12.73 -15.17
C ALA A 124 -10.77 13.48 -16.21
N GLU A 125 -9.94 14.44 -15.81
CA GLU A 125 -9.17 15.33 -16.69
C GLU A 125 -7.76 14.84 -17.03
N LEU A 126 -7.30 13.70 -16.51
CA LEU A 126 -5.99 13.11 -16.88
C LEU A 126 -6.07 12.01 -17.95
N ALA A 127 -7.25 11.78 -18.54
CA ALA A 127 -7.45 10.82 -19.64
C ALA A 127 -7.48 11.45 -21.03
N GLY A 128 -7.22 12.77 -21.15
CA GLY A 128 -7.13 13.49 -22.41
C GLY A 128 -5.84 14.28 -22.51
N GLY A 129 -4.81 13.70 -23.11
CA GLY A 129 -3.54 14.33 -23.44
C GLY A 129 -2.74 13.45 -24.39
#